data_AF-A0A2V9A3V2-F1
#
_entry.id   AF-A0A2V9A3V2-F1
#
_cell.length_a   1.000
_cell.length_b   1.000
_cell.length_c   1.000
_cell.angle_alpha   90.00
_cell.angle_beta   90.00
_cell.angle_gamma   90.00
#
_symmetry.space_group_name_H-M   'P 1'
#
loop_
_entity.id
_entity.type
_entity.pdbx_description
1 polymer ?
#
loop_
_entity_poly.entity_id
_entity_poly.type
_entity_poly.pdbx_seq_one_letter_code
_entity_poly.pdbx_strand_id
1 'polypeptide(L)'
;MSGSLCPSFRFSGQELDLSAYVRPRRTWGFYEFRRQLEYKAKLNGAELVIASRWFPSSKMCSVCGRIAEDLPLSAREWTRECGAFHDRDINAAKNLCCYPLAR
;
A
#
# COMPACT_ATOMS: atom_id res chain seq x y z
N MET A 1 -30.22 47.40 16.77
CA MET A 1 -29.20 47.27 15.71
C MET A 1 -29.00 45.77 15.49
N SER A 2 -29.90 45.13 14.76
CA SER A 2 -29.93 45.03 13.29
C SER A 2 -28.91 44.02 12.75
N GLY A 3 -29.44 42.93 12.20
CA GLY A 3 -28.77 42.07 11.24
C GLY A 3 -28.09 40.85 11.87
N SER A 4 -28.31 39.62 11.41
CA SER A 4 -29.14 39.16 10.30
C SER A 4 -29.33 37.67 10.46
N LEU A 5 -30.60 37.28 10.43
CA LEU A 5 -31.13 35.93 10.40
C LEU A 5 -30.35 35.09 9.37
N CYS A 6 -29.68 34.02 9.81
CA CYS A 6 -29.39 32.92 8.90
C CYS A 6 -30.74 32.44 8.36
N PRO A 7 -30.99 32.45 7.04
CA PRO A 7 -32.19 31.88 6.51
C PRO A 7 -32.09 30.37 6.75
N SER A 8 -32.88 29.88 7.68
CA SER A 8 -33.25 28.47 7.76
C SER A 8 -33.93 28.11 6.43
N PHE A 9 -33.12 27.68 5.46
CA PHE A 9 -33.58 27.23 4.16
C PHE A 9 -34.23 25.86 4.36
N ARG A 10 -35.53 25.89 4.68
CA ARG A 10 -36.37 24.71 4.81
C ARG A 10 -36.75 24.27 3.40
N PHE A 11 -35.82 23.59 2.70
CA PHE A 11 -36.18 22.83 1.50
C PHE A 11 -36.98 21.60 1.95
N SER A 12 -38.09 21.36 1.26
CA SER A 12 -39.04 20.27 1.43
C SER A 12 -38.43 18.92 1.86
N GLY A 13 -38.54 18.59 3.14
CA GLY A 13 -38.93 17.26 3.63
C GLY A 13 -38.18 16.00 3.18
N GLN A 14 -36.95 16.10 2.68
CA GLN A 14 -36.08 14.93 2.47
C GLN A 14 -34.73 15.22 3.11
N GLU A 15 -34.52 14.70 4.32
CA GLU A 15 -33.17 14.41 4.78
C GLU A 15 -32.57 13.41 3.79
N LEU A 16 -31.77 13.90 2.85
CA LEU A 16 -30.84 13.04 2.15
C LEU A 16 -29.83 12.61 3.20
N ASP A 17 -30.01 11.40 3.72
CA ASP A 17 -29.04 10.74 4.58
C ASP A 17 -27.75 10.51 3.78
N LEU A 18 -26.86 11.50 3.84
CA LEU A 18 -25.54 11.44 3.24
C LEU A 18 -24.62 10.46 3.97
N SER A 19 -25.05 9.80 5.06
CA SER A 19 -24.25 8.75 5.72
C SER A 19 -23.98 7.57 4.78
N ALA A 20 -24.87 7.31 3.81
CA ALA A 20 -24.64 6.35 2.73
C ALA A 20 -23.63 6.84 1.68
N TYR A 21 -23.37 8.15 1.59
CA TYR A 21 -22.43 8.75 0.65
C TYR A 21 -21.06 9.11 1.24
N VAL A 22 -20.91 9.04 2.57
CA VAL A 22 -19.60 9.04 3.22
C VAL A 22 -18.93 7.69 2.96
N ARG A 23 -18.37 7.53 1.74
CA ARG A 23 -17.47 6.41 1.44
C ARG A 23 -16.36 6.45 2.50
N PRO A 24 -16.12 5.36 3.26
CA PRO A 24 -15.00 5.30 4.17
C PRO A 24 -13.76 5.71 3.38
N ARG A 25 -13.00 6.70 3.87
CA ARG A 25 -11.74 7.13 3.26
C ARG A 25 -10.71 6.02 3.43
N ARG A 26 -10.89 4.95 2.68
CA ARG A 26 -10.00 3.81 2.57
C ARG A 26 -9.76 3.63 1.09
N THR A 27 -8.70 4.23 0.60
CA THR A 27 -7.76 3.58 -0.32
C THR A 27 -6.81 4.66 -0.81
N TRP A 28 -5.52 4.42 -0.65
CA TRP A 28 -4.46 5.15 -1.35
C TRP A 28 -4.48 4.89 -2.88
N GLY A 29 -5.65 4.63 -3.46
CA GLY A 29 -5.81 4.30 -4.88
C GLY A 29 -5.18 2.97 -5.32
N PHE A 30 -4.77 2.10 -4.40
CA PHE A 30 -4.04 0.86 -4.77
C PHE A 30 -4.82 -0.09 -5.69
N TYR A 31 -6.16 -0.07 -5.64
CA TYR A 31 -6.97 -0.81 -6.61
C TYR A 31 -6.76 -0.31 -8.04
N GLU A 32 -6.85 1.01 -8.25
CA GLU A 32 -6.63 1.61 -9.57
C GLU A 32 -5.18 1.45 -10.02
N PHE A 33 -4.21 1.59 -9.11
CA PHE A 33 -2.80 1.33 -9.39
C PHE A 33 -2.58 -0.10 -9.92
N ARG A 34 -3.15 -1.10 -9.25
CA ARG A 34 -3.11 -2.50 -9.69
C ARG A 34 -3.78 -2.68 -11.06
N ARG A 35 -4.96 -2.11 -11.26
CA ARG A 35 -5.69 -2.19 -12.54
C ARG A 35 -4.84 -1.64 -13.69
N GLN A 36 -4.18 -0.50 -13.49
CA GLN A 36 -3.31 0.10 -14.50
C GLN A 36 -2.09 -0.77 -14.79
N LEU A 37 -1.49 -1.39 -13.77
CA LEU A 37 -0.39 -2.34 -13.95
C LEU A 37 -0.82 -3.58 -14.76
N GLU A 38 -1.96 -4.20 -14.42
CA GLU A 38 -2.49 -5.35 -15.15
C GLU A 38 -2.76 -5.01 -16.62
N TYR A 39 -3.41 -3.86 -16.87
CA TYR A 39 -3.67 -3.37 -18.21
C TYR A 39 -2.38 -3.16 -19.01
N LYS A 40 -1.40 -2.44 -18.45
CA LYS A 40 -0.14 -2.14 -19.13
C LYS A 40 0.75 -3.37 -19.30
N ALA A 41 0.74 -4.30 -18.36
CA ALA A 41 1.47 -5.56 -18.49
C ALA A 41 0.95 -6.38 -19.68
N LYS A 42 -0.37 -6.52 -19.80
CA LYS A 42 -1.02 -7.20 -20.95
C LYS A 42 -0.66 -6.54 -22.28
N LEU A 43 -0.67 -5.21 -22.34
CA LEU A 43 -0.30 -4.48 -23.56
C LEU A 43 1.15 -4.72 -24.01
N ASN A 44 2.08 -4.86 -23.06
CA ASN A 44 3.49 -5.08 -23.35
C ASN A 44 3.88 -6.57 -23.45
N GLY A 45 2.92 -7.49 -23.29
CA GLY A 45 3.20 -8.93 -23.22
C GLY A 45 4.01 -9.35 -21.98
N ALA A 46 3.99 -8.55 -20.91
CA ALA A 46 4.70 -8.84 -19.66
C ALA A 46 3.81 -9.64 -18.69
N GLU A 47 4.42 -10.53 -17.91
CA GLU A 47 3.75 -11.24 -16.82
C GLU A 47 3.74 -10.37 -15.55
N LEU A 48 2.56 -10.20 -14.94
CA LEU A 48 2.41 -9.54 -13.64
C LEU A 48 2.27 -10.59 -12.54
N VAL A 49 3.29 -10.72 -11.69
CA VAL A 49 3.26 -11.59 -10.51
C VAL A 49 2.93 -10.77 -9.27
N ILE A 50 1.94 -11.22 -8.49
CA ILE A 50 1.49 -10.55 -7.27
C ILE A 50 2.00 -11.32 -6.05
N ALA A 51 2.83 -10.65 -5.24
CA ALA A 51 3.29 -11.21 -3.98
C ALA A 51 2.17 -11.26 -2.92
N SER A 52 2.23 -12.26 -2.03
CA SER A 52 1.28 -12.36 -0.94
C SER A 52 1.38 -11.15 0.00
N ARG A 53 0.25 -10.74 0.60
CA ARG A 53 0.20 -9.59 1.53
C ARG A 53 1.15 -9.75 2.71
N TRP A 54 1.39 -10.99 3.14
CA TRP A 54 2.18 -11.31 4.33
C TRP A 54 3.63 -11.71 4.01
N PHE A 55 4.06 -11.56 2.75
CA PHE A 55 5.43 -11.84 2.37
C PHE A 55 6.39 -10.85 3.05
N PRO A 56 7.35 -11.32 3.87
CA PRO A 56 8.21 -10.46 4.66
C PRO A 56 9.37 -9.88 3.84
N SER A 57 9.08 -9.22 2.72
CA SER A 57 10.08 -8.74 1.75
C SER A 57 11.10 -7.77 2.37
N SER A 58 10.70 -6.90 3.30
CA SER A 58 11.59 -5.93 3.94
C SER A 58 12.41 -6.51 5.09
N LYS A 59 11.92 -7.56 5.75
CA LYS A 59 12.55 -8.21 6.92
C LYS A 59 13.40 -9.42 6.53
N MET A 60 13.12 -10.05 5.41
CA MET A 60 13.88 -11.19 4.89
C MET A 60 15.23 -10.70 4.33
N CYS A 61 16.33 -11.31 4.74
CA CYS A 61 17.63 -11.01 4.14
C CYS A 61 17.69 -11.56 2.71
N SER A 62 17.94 -10.71 1.72
CA SER A 62 18.11 -11.13 0.31
C SER A 62 19.34 -12.01 0.06
N VAL A 63 20.29 -12.07 1.00
CA VAL A 63 21.51 -12.88 0.87
C VAL A 63 21.35 -14.26 1.51
N CYS A 64 20.81 -14.32 2.73
CA CYS A 64 20.74 -15.58 3.49
C CYS A 64 19.31 -16.11 3.71
N GLY A 65 18.27 -15.42 3.26
CA GLY A 65 16.87 -15.83 3.38
C GLY A 65 16.26 -15.77 4.79
N ARG A 66 17.05 -15.51 5.83
CA ARG A 66 16.55 -15.43 7.22
C ARG A 66 15.74 -14.16 7.46
N ILE A 67 14.61 -14.31 8.16
CA ILE A 67 13.71 -13.21 8.54
C ILE A 67 14.19 -12.53 9.82
N ALA A 68 14.26 -11.20 9.82
CA ALA A 68 14.54 -10.40 11.00
C ALA A 68 13.22 -10.08 11.72
N GLU A 69 12.88 -10.86 12.75
CA GLU A 69 11.60 -10.71 13.46
C GLU A 69 11.51 -9.34 14.16
N ASP A 70 12.58 -8.96 14.85
CA ASP A 70 12.68 -7.75 15.70
C ASP A 70 13.13 -6.48 14.96
N LEU A 71 13.05 -6.44 13.61
CA LEU A 71 13.43 -5.25 12.86
C LEU A 71 12.39 -4.13 13.05
N PRO A 72 12.76 -2.97 13.66
CA PRO A 72 11.83 -1.89 13.90
C PRO A 72 11.45 -1.17 12.60
N LEU A 73 10.21 -0.69 12.50
CA LEU A 73 9.72 0.00 11.30
C LEU A 73 10.46 1.32 10.98
N SER A 74 11.21 1.89 11.91
CA SER A 74 12.04 3.09 11.66
C SER A 74 13.41 2.81 11.03
N ALA A 75 13.93 1.58 11.15
CA ALA A 75 15.28 1.24 10.65
C ALA A 75 15.34 1.11 9.12
N ARG A 76 15.70 2.19 8.43
CA ARG A 76 15.90 2.21 6.97
C ARG A 76 17.09 1.37 6.53
N GLU A 77 18.13 1.35 7.34
CA GLU A 77 19.35 0.59 7.11
C GLU A 77 19.60 -0.37 8.27
N TRP A 78 20.05 -1.57 7.97
CA TRP A 78 20.40 -2.57 8.98
C TRP A 78 21.45 -3.55 8.48
N THR A 79 22.28 -4.01 9.40
CA THR A 79 23.25 -5.07 9.16
C THR A 79 22.74 -6.36 9.77
N ARG A 80 22.96 -7.46 9.04
CA ARG A 80 22.49 -8.78 9.43
C ARG A 80 23.63 -9.62 9.99
N GLU A 81 23.30 -10.65 10.75
CA GLU A 81 24.27 -11.62 11.30
C GLU A 81 25.13 -12.30 10.21
N CYS A 82 24.62 -12.41 8.98
CA CYS A 82 25.40 -12.90 7.85
C CYS A 82 26.41 -11.87 7.31
N GLY A 83 26.58 -10.72 7.96
CA GLY A 83 27.48 -9.64 7.56
C GLY A 83 26.96 -8.74 6.45
N ALA A 84 25.78 -9.01 5.88
CA ALA A 84 25.21 -8.21 4.82
C ALA A 84 24.62 -6.90 5.36
N PHE A 85 24.99 -5.79 4.74
CA PHE A 85 24.36 -4.49 4.94
C PHE A 85 23.17 -4.33 3.99
N HIS A 86 22.05 -3.84 4.51
CA HIS A 86 20.82 -3.67 3.76
C HIS A 86 20.25 -2.28 3.92
N ASP A 87 19.98 -1.62 2.79
CA ASP A 87 18.87 -0.66 2.71
C ASP A 87 17.56 -1.44 2.57
N ARG A 88 16.54 -1.03 3.33
CA ARG A 88 15.26 -1.72 3.42
C ARG A 88 14.54 -1.81 2.09
N ASP A 89 14.51 -0.73 1.32
CA ASP A 89 13.73 -0.64 0.08
C ASP A 89 14.44 -1.43 -1.03
N ILE A 90 15.77 -1.34 -1.11
CA ILE A 90 16.60 -2.16 -2.02
C ILE A 90 16.46 -3.64 -1.69
N ASN A 91 16.52 -4.01 -0.40
CA ASN A 91 16.38 -5.40 0.03
C ASN A 91 14.99 -5.95 -0.30
N ALA A 92 13.93 -5.17 -0.06
CA ALA A 92 12.57 -5.53 -0.45
C ALA A 92 12.42 -5.74 -1.96
N ALA A 93 13.02 -4.87 -2.78
CA ALA A 93 13.01 -5.00 -4.24
C ALA A 93 13.71 -6.28 -4.71
N LYS A 94 14.87 -6.62 -4.13
CA LYS A 94 15.58 -7.88 -4.44
C LYS A 94 14.74 -9.10 -4.09
N ASN A 95 14.12 -9.11 -2.91
CA ASN A 95 13.25 -10.22 -2.49
C ASN A 95 12.00 -10.36 -3.36
N LEU A 96 11.39 -9.24 -3.79
CA LEU A 96 10.25 -9.25 -4.71
C LEU A 96 10.66 -9.69 -6.12
N CYS A 97 11.87 -9.36 -6.58
CA CYS A 97 12.42 -9.84 -7.85
C CYS A 97 12.59 -11.36 -7.86
N CYS A 98 13.05 -11.93 -6.73
CA CYS A 98 13.21 -13.39 -6.59
C CYS A 98 11.90 -14.13 -6.23
N TYR A 99 10.84 -13.42 -5.85
CA TYR A 99 9.57 -14.02 -5.42
C TYR A 99 8.96 -15.00 -6.44
N PRO A 100 8.94 -14.72 -7.76
CA PRO A 100 8.40 -15.66 -8.76
C PRO A 100 9.14 -17.00 -8.84
N LEU A 101 10.39 -17.05 -8.37
CA LEU A 101 11.24 -18.24 -8.37
C LEU A 101 11.15 -19.03 -7.06
N ALA A 102 10.69 -18.40 -5.98
CA ALA A 102 10.60 -18.98 -4.65
C ALA A 102 9.20 -19.54 -4.30
N ARG A 103 8.28 -19.58 -5.28
CA ARG A 103 6.90 -20.06 -5.15
C ARG A 103 6.75 -21.55 -5.39
#